data_AF-A0AAV6UGK8-F1
#
_entry.id   AF-A0AAV6UGK8-F1
#
_cell.length_a   1.000
_cell.length_b   1.000
_cell.length_c   1.000
_cell.angle_alpha   90.00
_cell.angle_beta   90.00
_cell.angle_gamma   90.00
#
_symmetry.space_group_name_H-M   'P 1'
#
loop_
_entity.id
_entity.type
_entity.pdbx_description
1 polymer ?
#
loop_
_entity_poly.entity_id
_entity_poly.type
_entity_poly.pdbx_seq_one_letter_code
_entity_poly.pdbx_strand_id
1 'polypeptide(L)' 'MSIVRQNVISLYREFLKYSKTLKYTDKDFFLNRIRKEFYDNRNLTSAEEIELHLKRGKNFLSNKRLL' A
#
# COMPACT_ATOMS: atom_id res chain seq x y z
N MET A 1 -7.68 19.47 -1.02
CA MET A 1 -7.06 18.12 -0.91
C MET A 1 -7.28 17.40 -2.22
N SER A 2 -6.26 16.89 -2.91
CA SER A 2 -6.48 16.14 -4.17
C SER A 2 -7.06 14.75 -3.86
N ILE A 3 -7.99 14.29 -4.70
CA ILE A 3 -8.64 12.97 -4.62
C ILE A 3 -7.59 11.85 -4.57
N VAL A 4 -6.52 12.00 -5.36
CA VAL A 4 -5.39 11.06 -5.42
C VAL A 4 -4.72 10.90 -4.05
N ARG A 5 -4.46 12.00 -3.33
CA ARG A 5 -3.83 11.95 -2.01
C ARG A 5 -4.70 11.23 -0.98
N GLN A 6 -6.02 11.41 -1.04
CA GLN A 6 -6.94 10.70 -0.15
C GLN A 6 -6.94 9.20 -0.44
N ASN A 7 -6.95 8.80 -1.71
CA ASN A 7 -6.88 7.40 -2.12
C ASN A 7 -5.58 6.73 -1.64
N VAL A 8 -4.44 7.40 -1.78
CA VAL A 8 -3.13 6.91 -1.30
C VAL A 8 -3.15 6.70 0.22
N ILE A 9 -3.66 7.66 0.98
CA ILE A 9 -3.75 7.56 2.45
C ILE A 9 -4.71 6.44 2.88
N SER A 10 -5.86 6.30 2.20
CA SER A 10 -6.81 5.22 2.48
C SER A 10 -6.15 3.86 2.27
N LEU A 11 -5.49 3.68 1.13
CA LEU A 11 -4.80 2.44 0.80
C LEU A 11 -3.73 2.10 1.83
N TYR A 12 -2.91 3.07 2.25
CA TYR A 12 -1.92 2.86 3.30
C TYR A 12 -2.55 2.41 4.62
N ARG A 13 -3.67 3.02 5.03
CA ARG A 13 -4.41 2.61 6.25
C ARG A 13 -4.98 1.21 6.13
N GLU A 14 -5.46 0.81 4.95
CA GLU A 14 -5.94 -0.55 4.70
C GLU A 14 -4.82 -1.58 4.86
N PHE A 15 -3.61 -1.29 4.37
CA PHE A 15 -2.44 -2.13 4.61
C PHE A 15 -2.10 -2.27 6.11
N LEU A 16 -2.16 -1.18 6.88
CA LEU A 16 -1.97 -1.23 8.34
C LEU A 16 -3.06 -2.05 9.05
N LYS A 17 -4.28 -2.05 8.53
CA LYS A 17 -5.37 -2.89 9.07
C LYS A 17 -5.15 -4.35 8.71
N TYR A 18 -4.74 -4.63 7.48
CA TYR A 18 -4.44 -5.96 6.99
C TYR A 18 -3.26 -6.60 7.73
N SER A 19 -2.21 -5.85 8.06
CA SER A 19 -1.06 -6.37 8.81
C SER A 19 -1.45 -6.97 10.17
N LYS A 20 -2.50 -6.43 10.81
CA LYS A 20 -3.03 -6.98 12.07
C LYS A 20 -3.65 -8.37 11.90
N THR A 21 -4.17 -8.68 10.70
CA THR A 21 -4.79 -9.97 10.37
C THR A 21 -3.79 -11.05 9.96
N LEU A 22 -2.51 -10.68 9.76
CA LEU A 22 -1.45 -11.63 9.41
C LEU A 22 -1.19 -12.60 10.57
N LYS A 23 -1.23 -13.91 10.26
CA LYS A 23 -0.98 -14.99 11.22
C LYS A 23 0.38 -15.66 11.05
N TYR A 24 0.85 -15.81 9.81
CA TYR A 24 2.05 -16.60 9.48
C TYR A 24 3.22 -15.76 8.97
N THR A 25 3.08 -14.44 8.94
CA THR A 25 4.10 -13.52 8.41
C THR A 25 4.56 -12.60 9.54
N ASP A 26 5.85 -12.26 9.54
CA ASP A 26 6.39 -11.23 10.41
C ASP A 26 5.73 -9.89 10.09
N LYS A 27 5.03 -9.34 11.09
CA LYS A 27 4.26 -8.10 10.95
C LYS A 27 5.16 -6.89 10.81
N ASP A 28 6.30 -6.87 11.49
CA ASP A 28 7.24 -5.76 11.45
C ASP A 28 7.97 -5.73 10.11
N PHE A 29 8.36 -6.89 9.59
CA PHE A 29 8.88 -7.02 8.24
C PHE A 29 7.87 -6.50 7.20
N PHE A 30 6.62 -6.96 7.27
CA PHE A 30 5.56 -6.51 6.36
C PHE A 30 5.35 -5.00 6.44
N LEU A 31 5.21 -4.45 7.64
CA LEU A 31 5.01 -3.01 7.84
C LEU A 31 6.18 -2.18 7.33
N ASN A 32 7.42 -2.62 7.58
CA ASN A 32 8.61 -1.96 7.07
C ASN A 32 8.67 -2.01 5.54
N ARG A 33 8.26 -3.12 4.93
CA ARG A 33 8.19 -3.23 3.47
C ARG A 33 7.18 -2.25 2.87
N ILE A 34 5.97 -2.18 3.43
CA ILE A 34 4.94 -1.22 3.00
C ILE A 34 5.43 0.22 3.19
N ARG A 35 6.00 0.56 4.36
CA ARG A 35 6.53 1.91 4.60
C ARG A 35 7.60 2.29 3.58
N LYS A 36 8.53 1.37 3.29
CA LYS A 36 9.59 1.59 2.31
C LYS A 36 9.01 1.83 0.92
N GLU A 37 8.06 1.02 0.47
CA GLU A 37 7.45 1.17 -0.86
C GLU A 37 6.71 2.51 -1.02
N PHE A 38 5.98 2.97 -0.01
CA PHE A 38 5.34 4.28 -0.05
C PHE A 38 6.34 5.44 0.06
N TYR A 39 7.43 5.26 0.80
CA TYR A 39 8.48 6.27 0.93
C TYR A 39 9.29 6.43 -0.36
N ASP A 40 9.70 5.32 -0.97
CA ASP A 40 10.48 5.30 -2.21
C ASP A 40 9.69 5.95 -3.35
N ASN A 41 8.37 5.77 -3.38
CA ASN A 41 7.46 6.35 -4.38
C ASN A 41 6.84 7.69 -3.96
N ARG A 42 7.30 8.35 -2.88
CA ARG A 42 6.66 9.59 -2.38
C ARG A 42 6.77 10.79 -3.34
N ASN A 43 7.80 10.77 -4.18
CA ASN A 43 8.11 11.84 -5.14
C ASN A 43 7.59 11.51 -6.55
N LEU A 44 6.81 10.43 -6.71
CA LEU A 44 6.24 10.05 -7.99
C LEU A 44 5.26 11.14 -8.46
N THR A 45 5.55 11.76 -9.59
CA THR A 45 4.72 12.84 -10.17
C THR A 45 3.90 12.38 -11.37
N SER A 46 4.21 11.22 -11.94
CA SER A 46 3.46 10.64 -13.06
C SER A 46 2.10 10.12 -12.59
N ALA A 47 1.02 10.68 -13.14
CA ALA A 47 -0.34 10.27 -12.79
C ALA A 47 -0.63 8.81 -13.15
N GLU A 48 -0.10 8.34 -14.28
CA GLU A 48 -0.26 6.96 -14.76
C GLU A 48 0.42 5.97 -13.82
N GLU A 49 1.64 6.29 -13.38
CA GLU A 49 2.37 5.42 -12.46
C GLU A 49 1.69 5.39 -11.08
N ILE A 50 1.21 6.54 -10.58
CA ILE A 50 0.45 6.60 -9.33
C ILE A 50 -0.79 5.70 -9.42
N GLU A 51 -1.53 5.77 -10.52
CA GLU A 51 -2.73 4.95 -10.72
C GLU A 51 -2.38 3.45 -10.80
N LEU A 52 -1.30 3.10 -11.48
CA LEU A 52 -0.81 1.72 -11.56
C LEU A 52 -0.44 1.17 -10.17
N HIS A 53 0.29 1.94 -9.37
CA HIS A 53 0.63 1.56 -8.00
C HIS A 53 -0.60 1.43 -7.09
N LEU A 54 -1.56 2.36 -7.20
CA LEU A 54 -2.82 2.28 -6.46
C LEU A 54 -3.62 1.03 -6.84
N LYS A 55 -3.73 0.72 -8.14
CA LYS A 55 -4.41 -0.47 -8.64
C LYS A 55 -3.73 -1.75 -8.16
N ARG A 56 -2.40 -1.80 -8.21
CA ARG A 56 -1.60 -2.92 -7.71
C ARG A 56 -1.84 -3.15 -6.21
N GLY A 57 -1.79 -2.10 -5.39
CA GLY A 57 -2.01 -2.22 -3.95
C GLY A 57 -3.44 -2.67 -3.59
N LYS A 58 -4.45 -2.16 -4.29
CA LYS A 58 -5.84 -2.64 -4.14
C LYS A 58 -5.96 -4.11 -4.49
N ASN A 59 -5.38 -4.54 -5.60
CA ASN A 59 -5.42 -5.94 -6.03
C ASN A 59 -4.72 -6.88 -5.02
N PHE A 60 -3.63 -6.42 -4.39
CA PHE A 60 -2.97 -7.16 -3.32
C PHE A 60 -3.92 -7.39 -2.13
N LEU A 61 -4.59 -6.34 -1.66
CA LEU A 61 -5.52 -6.42 -0.53
C LEU A 61 -6.75 -7.29 -0.84
N SER A 62 -7.30 -7.19 -2.06
CA SER A 62 -8.45 -7.99 -2.49
C SER A 62 -8.13 -9.48 -2.56
N ASN A 63 -6.99 -9.85 -3.11
CA ASN A 63 -6.61 -11.25 -3.26
C ASN A 63 -6.07 -11.86 -1.95
N LYS A 64 -5.68 -11.03 -0.96
CA LYS A 64 -5.00 -11.43 0.28
C LYS A 64 -3.81 -12.37 0.06
N ARG A 65 -3.25 -12.37 -1.15
CA ARG A 65 -2.09 -13.18 -1.49
C ARG A 65 -0.87 -12.46 -0.96
N LEU A 66 -0.31 -13.03 0.10
CA LEU A 66 1.04 -12.72 0.54
C LEU A 66 2.00 -12.99 -0.62
N LEU A 67 3.02 -12.14 -0.76
CA LEU A 67 4.15 -12.31 -1.67
C LEU A 67 4.70 -13.73 -1.60
#